data_AF-A0A067Q599-F1
#
_entry.id   AF-A0A067Q599-F1
#
_cell.length_a   1.000
_cell.length_b   1.000
_cell.length_c   1.000
_cell.angle_alpha   90.00
_cell.angle_beta   90.00
_cell.angle_gamma   90.00
#
_symmetry.space_group_name_H-M   'P 1'
#
loop_
_entity.id
_entity.type
_entity.pdbx_description
1 polymer ?
#
loop_
_entity_poly.entity_id
_entity_poly.type
_entity_poly.pdbx_seq_one_letter_code
_entity_poly.pdbx_strand_id
1 'polypeptide(L)'
;LNSSPVPLDIQVAPMPRLFPNDWVVQDDITRFLSPSPRNAPLADGNMPLLRLKLTLADAETALGVSWNHSLGDASVLLRFMQTLCMLYREPDAPPPWQPTLDKFDFAAPDSHQIQEYLP
;
A
#
# COMPACT_ATOMS: atom_id res chain seq x y z
N LEU A 1 -18.67 -1.62 2.40
CA LEU A 1 -17.49 -0.75 2.56
C LEU A 1 -17.81 0.28 3.63
N ASN A 2 -16.97 0.43 4.64
CA ASN A 2 -17.13 1.47 5.65
C ASN A 2 -16.68 2.81 5.04
N SER A 3 -17.48 3.87 5.17
CA SER A 3 -17.12 5.23 4.73
C SER A 3 -16.12 5.91 5.68
N SER A 4 -15.27 5.11 6.33
CA SER A 4 -14.28 5.60 7.28
C SER A 4 -13.20 6.37 6.52
N PRO A 5 -12.77 7.55 7.01
CA PRO A 5 -11.74 8.33 6.36
C PRO A 5 -10.43 7.53 6.28
N VAL A 6 -9.68 7.72 5.20
CA VAL A 6 -8.32 7.19 5.06
C VAL A 6 -7.37 8.14 5.78
N PRO A 7 -6.79 7.76 6.93
CA PRO A 7 -5.87 8.63 7.64
C PRO A 7 -4.57 8.81 6.86
N LEU A 8 -4.13 10.07 6.77
CA LEU A 8 -2.82 10.47 6.28
C LEU A 8 -2.04 11.07 7.45
N ASP A 9 -0.98 10.39 7.86
CA ASP A 9 0.00 10.89 8.83
C ASP A 9 1.15 11.58 8.10
N ILE A 10 1.57 12.76 8.53
CA ILE A 10 2.67 13.50 7.90
C ILE A 10 3.72 13.81 8.96
N GLN A 11 4.94 13.34 8.72
CA GLN A 11 6.07 13.54 9.62
C GLN A 11 7.23 14.18 8.89
N VAL A 12 7.81 15.24 9.46
CA VAL A 12 9.11 15.76 9.04
C VAL A 12 10.18 15.15 9.93
N ALA A 13 11.07 14.37 9.34
CA ALA A 13 12.17 13.72 10.03
C ALA A 13 13.37 14.68 10.10
N PRO A 14 14.02 14.85 11.27
CA PRO A 14 15.19 15.71 11.43
C PRO A 14 16.48 15.09 10.86
N MET A 15 16.35 14.07 10.02
CA MET A 15 17.47 13.27 9.50
C MET A 15 17.71 13.61 8.03
N PRO A 16 18.97 13.67 7.57
CA PRO A 16 19.28 14.00 6.18
C PRO A 16 18.90 12.89 5.19
N ARG A 17 18.78 11.64 5.67
CA ARG A 17 18.35 10.47 4.90
C ARG A 17 17.32 9.66 5.66
N LEU A 18 16.30 9.19 4.95
CA LEU A 18 15.30 8.25 5.42
C LEU A 18 15.84 6.83 5.33
N PHE A 19 16.50 6.45 4.25
CA PHE A 19 16.99 5.08 4.06
C PHE A 19 18.49 4.99 4.38
N PRO A 20 18.89 4.27 5.45
CA PRO A 20 20.30 4.12 5.79
C PRO A 20 21.06 3.30 4.76
N ASN A 21 20.35 2.38 4.08
CA ASN A 21 20.88 1.51 3.03
C ASN A 21 19.99 1.61 1.78
N ASP A 22 20.57 1.45 0.59
CA ASP A 22 19.85 1.52 -0.71
C ASP A 22 19.04 0.25 -1.05
N TRP A 23 18.73 -0.58 -0.05
CA TRP A 23 18.01 -1.85 -0.24
C TRP A 23 16.50 -1.65 -0.21
N VAL A 24 15.77 -2.42 -1.01
CA VAL A 24 14.30 -2.40 -0.98
C VAL A 24 13.75 -3.00 0.32
N VAL A 25 14.40 -4.05 0.82
CA VAL A 25 14.07 -4.67 2.11
C VAL A 25 14.92 -3.99 3.18
N GLN A 26 14.25 -3.47 4.21
CA GLN A 26 14.86 -2.77 5.33
C GLN A 26 14.59 -3.56 6.60
N ASP A 27 15.57 -3.59 7.51
CA ASP A 27 15.44 -4.31 8.78
C ASP A 27 14.35 -3.70 9.68
N ASP A 28 14.19 -2.36 9.65
CA ASP A 28 13.16 -1.65 10.39
C ASP A 28 12.40 -0.64 9.51
N ILE A 29 11.18 -1.02 9.14
CA ILE A 29 10.22 -0.18 8.43
C ILE A 29 9.21 0.48 9.35
N THR A 30 9.22 0.18 10.66
CA THR A 30 8.15 0.58 11.58
C THR A 30 8.04 2.10 11.71
N ARG A 31 9.16 2.82 11.58
CA ARG A 31 9.21 4.29 11.53
C ARG A 31 8.41 4.90 10.38
N PHE A 32 8.19 4.17 9.28
CA PHE A 32 7.40 4.61 8.15
C PHE A 32 5.93 4.22 8.24
N LEU A 33 5.52 3.48 9.28
CA LEU A 33 4.13 3.10 9.46
C LEU A 33 3.39 4.15 10.29
N SER A 34 2.11 4.38 9.94
CA SER A 34 1.22 5.20 10.75
C SER A 34 0.99 4.51 12.11
N PRO A 35 0.98 5.26 13.23
CA PRO A 35 0.76 4.69 14.55
C PRO A 35 -0.57 3.90 14.58
N SER A 36 -0.49 2.59 14.83
CA SER A 36 -1.67 1.77 15.10
C SER A 36 -1.79 1.53 16.60
N PRO A 37 -3.00 1.57 17.17
CA PRO A 37 -3.24 0.87 18.43
C PRO A 37 -2.91 -0.61 18.19
N ARG A 38 -1.97 -1.17 18.97
CA ARG A 38 -1.51 -2.56 18.80
C ARG A 38 -2.62 -3.60 18.99
N ASN A 39 -3.74 -3.23 19.62
CA ASN A 39 -4.79 -4.16 20.07
C ASN A 39 -6.22 -3.65 19.83
N ALA A 40 -6.45 -2.71 18.91
CA ALA A 40 -7.82 -2.27 18.63
C ALA A 40 -8.56 -3.36 17.84
N PRO A 41 -9.71 -3.87 18.35
CA PRO A 41 -10.45 -4.93 17.69
C PRO A 41 -10.89 -4.47 16.31
N LEU A 42 -10.51 -5.23 15.28
CA LEU A 42 -11.03 -5.10 13.91
C LEU A 42 -12.57 -5.26 13.85
N ALA A 43 -13.16 -5.84 14.91
CA ALA A 43 -14.56 -6.21 15.01
C ALA A 43 -15.54 -5.03 14.95
N ASP A 44 -15.13 -3.82 15.37
CA ASP A 44 -16.05 -2.68 15.46
C ASP A 44 -16.21 -1.91 14.14
N GLY A 45 -15.55 -2.34 13.05
CA GLY A 45 -15.67 -1.72 11.72
C GLY A 45 -15.16 -0.28 11.60
N ASN A 46 -14.71 0.33 12.71
CA ASN A 46 -14.24 1.72 12.78
C ASN A 46 -12.74 1.88 12.50
N MET A 47 -12.00 0.78 12.34
CA MET A 47 -10.57 0.82 12.06
C MET A 47 -10.32 1.09 10.57
N PRO A 48 -9.42 2.04 10.22
CA PRO A 48 -9.09 2.29 8.83
C PRO A 48 -8.40 1.08 8.22
N LEU A 49 -8.96 0.59 7.10
CA LEU A 49 -8.43 -0.55 6.36
C LEU A 49 -7.22 -0.20 5.50
N LEU A 50 -7.07 1.09 5.17
CA LEU A 50 -5.93 1.68 4.49
C LEU A 50 -5.42 2.81 5.37
N ARG A 51 -4.10 2.88 5.59
CA ARG A 51 -3.44 4.01 6.24
C ARG A 51 -2.23 4.43 5.45
N LEU A 52 -2.03 5.74 5.36
CA LEU A 52 -0.92 6.34 4.65
C LEU A 52 -0.09 7.14 5.64
N LYS A 53 1.24 7.06 5.50
CA LYS A 53 2.17 7.93 6.22
C LYS A 53 3.18 8.53 5.24
N LEU A 54 3.25 9.85 5.19
CA LEU A 54 4.25 10.58 4.44
C LEU A 54 5.36 11.02 5.38
N THR A 55 6.59 10.55 5.16
CA THR A 55 7.76 10.97 5.91
C THR A 55 8.66 11.79 5.01
N LEU A 56 8.92 13.04 5.40
CA LEU A 56 9.73 13.99 4.65
C LEU A 56 11.08 14.16 5.36
N ALA A 57 12.17 14.02 4.62
CA ALA A 57 13.52 14.42 5.00
C ALA A 57 14.03 15.47 4.02
N ASP A 58 15.22 16.02 4.26
CA ASP A 58 15.81 17.10 3.43
C ASP A 58 15.79 16.77 1.93
N ALA A 59 16.29 15.59 1.55
CA ALA A 59 16.42 15.17 0.15
C ALA A 59 15.53 13.97 -0.22
N GLU A 60 14.79 13.40 0.74
CA GLU A 60 14.10 12.14 0.56
C GLU A 60 12.65 12.24 1.05
N THR A 61 11.76 11.51 0.38
CA THR A 61 10.36 11.36 0.78
C THR A 61 10.01 9.89 0.75
N ALA A 62 9.43 9.40 1.85
CA ALA A 62 8.93 8.04 1.95
C ALA A 62 7.41 8.04 2.13
N LEU A 63 6.72 7.19 1.36
CA LEU A 63 5.30 6.89 1.52
C LEU A 63 5.15 5.50 2.13
N GLY A 64 4.79 5.45 3.41
CA GLY A 64 4.39 4.22 4.08
C GLY A 64 2.91 3.90 3.81
N VAL A 65 2.64 2.66 3.41
CA VAL A 65 1.29 2.16 3.12
C VAL A 65 1.02 0.96 4.03
N SER A 66 0.03 1.09 4.91
CA SER A 66 -0.50 -0.03 5.69
C SER A 66 -1.84 -0.44 5.12
N TRP A 67 -1.96 -1.72 4.76
CA TRP A 67 -3.08 -2.27 4.02
C TRP A 67 -3.66 -3.48 4.74
N ASN A 68 -4.99 -3.52 4.92
CA ASN A 68 -5.68 -4.70 5.40
C ASN A 68 -5.95 -5.66 4.24
N HIS A 69 -5.57 -6.94 4.38
CA HIS A 69 -5.79 -7.97 3.36
C HIS A 69 -7.27 -8.17 2.96
N SER A 70 -8.24 -7.71 3.76
CA SER A 70 -9.67 -7.71 3.37
C SER A 70 -9.98 -6.77 2.21
N LEU A 71 -9.13 -5.76 1.94
CA LEU A 71 -9.27 -4.88 0.78
C LEU A 71 -8.81 -5.55 -0.52
N GLY A 72 -8.04 -6.64 -0.44
CA GLY A 72 -7.52 -7.36 -1.59
C GLY A 72 -6.12 -7.89 -1.37
N ASP A 73 -5.66 -8.66 -2.34
CA ASP A 73 -4.32 -9.24 -2.40
C ASP A 73 -3.25 -8.22 -2.87
N ALA A 74 -2.03 -8.72 -3.07
CA ALA A 74 -0.91 -7.92 -3.55
C ALA A 74 -1.13 -7.34 -4.95
N SER A 75 -1.92 -8.00 -5.81
CA SER A 75 -2.26 -7.48 -7.13
C SER A 75 -3.21 -6.28 -7.05
N VAL A 76 -4.18 -6.32 -6.12
CA VAL A 76 -5.04 -5.16 -5.83
C VAL A 76 -4.21 -3.99 -5.29
N LEU A 77 -3.29 -4.26 -4.36
CA LEU A 77 -2.38 -3.23 -3.82
C LEU A 77 -1.50 -2.62 -4.94
N LEU A 78 -0.96 -3.43 -5.84
CA LEU A 78 -0.17 -2.95 -6.97
C LEU A 78 -0.98 -2.00 -7.87
N ARG A 79 -2.20 -2.39 -8.25
CA ARG A 79 -3.10 -1.55 -9.06
C ARG A 79 -3.44 -0.25 -8.35
N PHE A 80 -3.69 -0.31 -7.04
CA PHE A 80 -3.91 0.89 -6.22
C PHE A 80 -2.71 1.85 -6.30
N MET A 81 -1.49 1.34 -6.10
CA MET A 81 -0.27 2.16 -6.15
C MET A 81 -0.03 2.76 -7.54
N GLN A 82 -0.27 2.01 -8.61
CA GLN A 82 -0.20 2.52 -9.98
C GLN A 82 -1.18 3.68 -10.17
N THR A 83 -2.46 3.49 -9.81
CA THR A 83 -3.49 4.52 -9.92
C THR A 83 -3.12 5.78 -9.13
N LEU A 84 -2.61 5.63 -7.91
CA LEU A 84 -2.15 6.74 -7.09
C LEU A 84 -1.03 7.53 -7.79
N CYS A 85 -0.04 6.85 -8.36
CA CYS A 85 1.05 7.48 -9.11
C CYS A 85 0.55 8.24 -10.34
N MET A 86 -0.44 7.70 -11.05
CA MET A 86 -0.98 8.35 -12.24
C MET A 86 -1.80 9.58 -11.88
N LEU A 87 -2.68 9.50 -10.87
CA LEU A 87 -3.43 10.66 -10.37
C LEU A 87 -2.51 11.77 -9.86
N TYR A 88 -1.38 11.41 -9.25
CA TYR A 88 -0.39 12.39 -8.81
C TYR A 88 0.31 13.09 -9.98
N ARG A 89 0.59 12.39 -11.08
CA ARG A 89 1.30 12.93 -12.25
C ARG A 89 0.37 13.67 -13.22
N GLU A 90 -0.84 13.17 -13.39
CA GLU A 90 -1.81 13.61 -14.38
C GLU A 90 -3.19 13.67 -13.72
N PRO A 91 -3.46 14.69 -12.88
CA PRO A 91 -4.69 14.78 -12.09
C PRO A 91 -5.96 14.87 -12.95
N ASP A 92 -5.82 15.35 -14.18
CA ASP A 92 -6.91 15.48 -15.16
C ASP A 92 -7.06 14.26 -16.08
N ALA A 93 -6.14 13.29 -16.01
CA ALA A 93 -6.22 12.10 -16.84
C ALA A 93 -7.32 11.16 -16.32
N PRO A 94 -8.10 10.52 -17.22
CA PRO A 94 -9.04 9.50 -16.82
C PRO A 94 -8.29 8.34 -16.15
N PRO A 95 -8.86 7.68 -15.13
CA PRO A 95 -8.27 6.49 -14.55
C PRO A 95 -8.06 5.47 -15.68
N PRO A 96 -6.86 4.89 -15.83
CA PRO A 96 -6.58 3.98 -16.95
C PRO A 96 -7.32 2.65 -16.81
N TRP A 97 -7.83 2.37 -15.61
CA TRP A 97 -8.66 1.21 -15.33
C TRP A 97 -9.94 1.72 -14.68
N GLN A 98 -11.09 1.39 -15.26
CA GLN A 98 -12.35 1.50 -14.52
C GLN A 98 -12.34 0.37 -13.48
N PRO A 99 -12.42 0.68 -12.17
CA PRO A 99 -12.54 -0.36 -11.16
C PRO A 99 -13.85 -1.10 -11.41
N THR A 100 -13.76 -2.30 -11.95
CA THR A 100 -14.90 -3.22 -11.94
C THR A 100 -14.99 -3.81 -10.54
N LEU A 101 -16.21 -3.92 -10.01
CA LEU A 101 -16.47 -4.68 -8.78
C LEU A 101 -16.39 -6.19 -9.03
N ASP A 102 -16.11 -6.59 -10.28
CA ASP A 102 -15.93 -7.96 -10.67
C ASP A 102 -14.65 -8.48 -10.04
N LYS A 103 -14.79 -9.57 -9.28
CA LYS A 103 -13.66 -10.34 -8.82
C LYS A 103 -12.85 -10.74 -10.05
N PHE A 104 -11.58 -10.34 -10.08
CA PHE A 104 -10.69 -10.75 -11.15
C PHE A 104 -10.39 -12.24 -10.97
N ASP A 105 -11.01 -13.08 -11.79
CA ASP A 105 -10.68 -14.49 -11.83
C ASP A 105 -9.35 -14.65 -12.58
N PHE A 106 -8.29 -14.94 -11.82
CA PHE A 106 -7.05 -15.39 -12.41
C PHE A 106 -7.30 -16.69 -13.16
N ALA A 107 -6.77 -16.79 -14.38
CA ALA A 107 -6.78 -18.06 -15.10
C ALA A 107 -6.10 -19.13 -14.24
N ALA A 108 -6.59 -20.37 -14.33
CA ALA A 108 -5.89 -21.49 -13.71
C ALA A 108 -4.42 -21.49 -14.19
N PRO A 109 -3.45 -21.72 -13.29
CA PRO A 109 -2.05 -21.77 -13.67
C PRO A 109 -1.83 -22.84 -14.75
N ASP A 110 -0.96 -22.55 -15.70
CA ASP A 110 -0.64 -23.51 -16.77
C ASP A 110 0.05 -24.74 -16.17
N SER A 111 -0.27 -25.92 -16.71
CA SER A 111 0.32 -27.20 -16.31
C SER A 111 1.85 -27.16 -16.39
N HIS A 112 2.38 -26.44 -17.38
CA HIS A 112 3.82 -26.23 -17.56
C HIS A 112 4.44 -25.38 -16.43
N GLN A 113 3.74 -24.31 -16.00
CA GLN A 113 4.19 -23.47 -14.88
C GLN A 113 4.14 -24.26 -13.57
N ILE A 114 3.11 -25.07 -13.35
CA ILE A 114 3.01 -25.90 -12.15
C ILE A 114 4.19 -26.89 -12.07
N GLN A 115 4.57 -27.53 -13.19
CA GLN A 115 5.71 -28.45 -13.25
C GLN A 115 7.06 -27.78 -12.97
N GLU A 116 7.24 -26.52 -13.37
CA GLU A 116 8.49 -25.78 -13.18
C GLU A 116 8.76 -25.42 -11.70
N TYR A 117 7.70 -25.23 -10.90
CA TYR A 117 7.79 -24.77 -9.52
C TYR A 117 7.34 -25.80 -8.46
N LEU A 118 7.11 -27.06 -8.85
CA LEU A 118 6.87 -28.17 -7.93
C LEU A 118 8.20 -28.62 -7.25
N PRO A 119 8.21 -28.87 -5.93
CA PRO A 119 9.40 -29.31 -5.19
C PRO A 119 9.83 -30.75 -5.50
#